data_AF-A0AAV9HYW5-F1
#
_entry.id   AF-A0AAV9HYW5-F1
#
_cell.length_a   1.000
_cell.length_b   1.000
_cell.length_c   1.000
_cell.angle_alpha   90.00
_cell.angle_beta   90.00
_cell.angle_gamma   90.00
#
_symmetry.space_group_name_H-M   'P 1'
#
loop_
_entity.id
_entity.type
_entity.pdbx_description
1 polymer ?
#
loop_
_entity_poly.entity_id
_entity_poly.type
_entity_poly.pdbx_seq_one_letter_code
_entity_poly.pdbx_strand_id
1 'polypeptide(L)'
;MPGTVYRDRSLRASQERWSKPDGNKILDNPDSDDDPDTIKTTQRKVKVLWEDSAGQIQVSCPVDIDFHVSRDQALFTLHRTVFCTNTRDSHIRLFLFPQNVKSITFEDTYPNVLSSPNISLRFVMSKPPTLELPPEAKPKPQHLHIVQTLMTLASLQDFTVYIDSFNLGPDRRTLFSSLPSLFSDMKSTLAPATVEQELSPPPYLQEPSSPARTPTESTNPDRKRRLSSDSPSPSANKRIFLTLDKLLSRVDRLEGIAAPCRYNSEEQDDIINHVNETVDEQLADVHVQILEMGENTEEMQQRLTHVGDEIRDEVAEVRDEVAGVEEEVAEMREKVDEVSGLRKRRARGAEIRDEVAKLRQEVIELRLEMRQEMEQTREEMRQEMRQEMEQLREEMRQERGQRQEEMRVVMELLKGLASGPCGGGGRRFNAASQPSESPQ
;
A
#
# COMPACT_ATOMS: atom_id res chain seq x y z
N MET A 1 20.50 31.22 -7.07
CA MET A 1 19.31 32.07 -7.28
C MET A 1 18.48 32.03 -6.00
N PRO A 2 18.36 33.11 -5.22
CA PRO A 2 17.44 33.13 -4.10
C PRO A 2 16.04 33.50 -4.64
N GLY A 3 15.20 32.50 -4.82
CA GLY A 3 13.78 32.69 -5.12
C GLY A 3 13.04 33.06 -3.84
N THR A 4 12.43 34.24 -3.82
CA THR A 4 11.50 34.68 -2.79
C THR A 4 10.29 33.75 -2.77
N VAL A 5 10.18 32.94 -1.72
CA VAL A 5 9.01 32.08 -1.48
C VAL A 5 7.83 32.97 -1.09
N TYR A 6 6.91 33.17 -2.03
CA TYR A 6 5.61 33.78 -1.76
C TYR A 6 4.80 32.83 -0.86
N ARG A 7 4.66 33.19 0.42
CA ARG A 7 3.89 32.42 1.40
C ARG A 7 2.42 32.79 1.30
N ASP A 8 1.63 31.94 0.66
CA ASP A 8 0.17 32.08 0.61
C ASP A 8 -0.44 31.64 1.94
N ARG A 9 -1.11 32.57 2.66
CA ARG A 9 -1.72 32.31 3.97
C ARG A 9 -2.92 31.37 3.88
N SER A 10 -3.60 31.29 2.74
CA SER A 10 -4.79 30.44 2.56
C SER A 10 -4.44 28.94 2.63
N LEU A 11 -3.30 28.55 2.05
CA LEU A 11 -2.79 27.18 2.11
C LEU A 11 -2.41 26.75 3.54
N ARG A 12 -1.99 27.68 4.39
CA ARG A 12 -1.57 27.37 5.77
C ARG A 12 -2.73 26.93 6.66
N ALA A 13 -3.92 27.50 6.51
CA ALA A 13 -5.08 27.12 7.30
C ALA A 13 -5.56 25.70 6.96
N SER A 14 -5.55 25.34 5.66
CA SER A 14 -5.80 23.97 5.23
C SER A 14 -4.69 23.04 5.72
N GLN A 15 -3.42 23.41 5.59
CA GLN A 15 -2.28 22.60 6.04
C GLN A 15 -2.24 22.38 7.57
N GLU A 16 -2.51 23.41 8.38
CA GLU A 16 -2.53 23.30 9.86
C GLU A 16 -3.66 22.39 10.37
N ARG A 17 -4.76 22.24 9.61
CA ARG A 17 -5.81 21.24 9.92
C ARG A 17 -5.29 19.80 9.80
N TRP A 18 -4.23 19.55 9.01
CA TRP A 18 -3.67 18.21 8.78
C TRP A 18 -2.28 17.99 9.41
N SER A 19 -1.53 19.05 9.73
CA SER A 19 -0.16 18.97 10.25
C SER A 19 -0.04 18.72 11.76
N LYS A 20 -1.15 18.48 12.47
CA LYS A 20 -1.13 17.95 13.85
C LYS A 20 -1.67 16.51 13.93
N PRO A 21 -0.96 15.50 13.38
CA PRO A 21 -1.16 14.14 13.85
C PRO A 21 -0.36 13.99 15.15
N ASP A 22 -1.05 13.69 16.26
CA ASP A 22 -0.38 13.23 17.47
C ASP A 22 0.55 12.06 17.11
N GLY A 23 1.81 12.18 17.50
CA GLY A 23 2.86 11.24 17.11
C GLY A 23 2.50 9.79 17.44
N ASN A 24 2.69 8.91 16.45
CA ASN A 24 2.81 7.46 16.60
C ASN A 24 1.57 6.62 16.99
N LYS A 25 0.33 7.08 16.81
CA LYS A 25 -0.87 6.23 17.04
C LYS A 25 -1.87 6.15 15.89
N ILE A 26 -1.40 6.11 14.65
CA ILE A 26 -2.27 5.86 13.48
C ILE A 26 -1.86 4.53 12.84
N LEU A 27 -2.86 3.67 12.59
CA LEU A 27 -2.82 2.25 12.18
C LEU A 27 -2.71 1.35 13.44
N ASP A 28 -3.75 0.76 14.02
CA ASP A 28 -4.93 0.10 13.45
C ASP A 28 -6.06 0.08 14.50
N ASN A 29 -7.00 1.03 14.49
CA ASN A 29 -8.22 0.92 15.30
C ASN A 29 -9.43 0.87 14.35
N PRO A 30 -10.01 -0.32 14.09
CA PRO A 30 -11.07 -0.50 13.11
C PRO A 30 -12.45 0.04 13.54
N ASP A 31 -12.61 0.52 14.78
CA ASP A 31 -13.92 0.87 15.37
C ASP A 31 -14.21 2.39 15.43
N SER A 32 -13.47 3.22 14.70
CA SER A 32 -13.89 4.63 14.55
C SER A 32 -15.01 4.70 13.53
N ASP A 33 -16.14 5.34 13.87
CA ASP A 33 -17.25 5.75 12.98
C ASP A 33 -16.72 6.64 11.83
N ASP A 34 -15.94 6.08 10.92
CA ASP A 34 -15.49 6.73 9.72
C ASP A 34 -16.70 6.82 8.78
N ASP A 35 -17.10 8.06 8.49
CA ASP A 35 -18.10 8.41 7.49
C ASP A 35 -17.89 7.53 6.24
N PRO A 36 -18.89 6.72 5.82
CA PRO A 36 -18.73 5.73 4.75
C PRO A 36 -18.25 6.32 3.42
N ASP A 37 -18.33 7.64 3.27
CA ASP A 37 -17.87 8.36 2.09
C ASP A 37 -16.43 8.89 2.19
N THR A 38 -15.71 8.60 3.27
CA THR A 38 -14.32 9.02 3.45
C THR A 38 -13.36 7.88 3.15
N ILE A 39 -12.60 8.06 2.08
CA ILE A 39 -11.54 7.16 1.64
C ILE A 39 -10.23 7.58 2.31
N LYS A 40 -9.77 6.80 3.28
CA LYS A 40 -8.42 6.88 3.84
C LYS A 40 -7.65 5.61 3.50
N THR A 41 -6.75 5.68 2.53
CA THR A 41 -5.88 4.54 2.21
C THR A 41 -4.45 4.98 1.97
N THR A 42 -3.52 4.23 2.57
CA THR A 42 -2.08 4.35 2.29
C THR A 42 -1.65 3.20 1.38
N GLN A 43 -0.97 3.51 0.29
CA GLN A 43 -0.33 2.54 -0.60
C GLN A 43 1.18 2.66 -0.47
N ARG A 44 1.82 1.55 -0.13
CA ARG A 44 3.27 1.51 0.10
C ARG A 44 4.02 1.11 -1.17
N LYS A 45 5.24 1.61 -1.33
CA LYS A 45 6.18 1.26 -2.40
C LYS A 45 5.63 1.49 -3.82
N VAL A 46 4.83 2.54 -4.02
CA VAL A 46 4.38 2.96 -5.34
C VAL A 46 5.55 3.52 -6.16
N LYS A 47 5.47 3.36 -7.48
CA LYS A 47 6.45 3.91 -8.43
C LYS A 47 5.82 5.06 -9.18
N VAL A 48 6.54 6.17 -9.33
CA VAL A 48 6.09 7.33 -10.11
C VAL A 48 6.89 7.37 -11.39
N LEU A 49 6.21 7.44 -12.53
CA LEU A 49 6.81 7.61 -13.84
C LEU A 49 6.51 9.01 -14.35
N TRP A 50 7.49 9.62 -14.99
CA TRP A 50 7.32 10.88 -15.69
C TRP A 50 8.22 10.92 -16.92
N GLU A 51 7.90 11.80 -17.85
CA GLU A 51 8.73 12.10 -19.00
C GLU A 51 9.59 13.33 -18.67
N ASP A 52 10.90 13.20 -18.83
CA ASP A 52 11.81 14.34 -18.64
C ASP A 52 11.83 15.27 -19.88
N SER A 53 12.57 16.37 -19.80
CA SER A 53 12.69 17.33 -20.91
C SER A 53 13.33 16.74 -22.18
N ALA A 54 13.96 15.57 -22.09
CA ALA A 54 14.54 14.86 -23.24
C ALA A 54 13.58 13.82 -23.84
N GLY A 55 12.35 13.72 -23.32
CA GLY A 55 11.38 12.70 -23.74
C GLY A 55 11.66 11.31 -23.18
N GLN A 56 12.57 11.19 -22.20
CA GLN A 56 12.88 9.90 -21.60
C GLN A 56 11.97 9.64 -20.41
N ILE A 57 11.45 8.41 -20.34
CA ILE A 57 10.65 7.95 -19.21
C ILE A 57 11.59 7.67 -18.05
N GLN A 58 11.43 8.45 -16.98
CA GLN A 58 12.11 8.26 -15.71
C GLN A 58 11.19 7.54 -14.73
N VAL A 59 11.79 6.77 -13.82
CA VAL A 59 11.08 5.99 -12.80
C VAL A 59 11.61 6.36 -11.43
N SER A 60 10.72 6.69 -10.50
CA SER A 60 11.09 7.03 -9.13
C SER A 60 11.61 5.80 -8.37
N CYS A 61 12.40 6.05 -7.32
CA CYS A 61 12.50 5.09 -6.23
C CYS A 61 11.10 4.82 -5.62
N PRO A 62 10.87 3.65 -5.00
CA PRO A 62 9.61 3.37 -4.34
C PRO A 62 9.29 4.42 -3.26
N VAL A 63 8.12 5.05 -3.38
CA VAL A 63 7.58 6.02 -2.43
C VAL A 63 6.26 5.51 -1.86
N ASP A 64 5.75 6.16 -0.83
CA ASP A 64 4.45 5.83 -0.25
C ASP A 64 3.46 6.94 -0.64
N ILE A 65 2.20 6.59 -0.87
CA ILE A 65 1.15 7.55 -1.22
C ILE A 65 -0.04 7.37 -0.30
N ASP A 66 -0.50 8.49 0.26
CA ASP A 66 -1.74 8.57 1.03
C ASP A 66 -2.83 9.20 0.17
N PHE A 67 -3.99 8.55 0.18
CA PHE A 67 -5.24 9.05 -0.40
C PHE A 67 -6.17 9.43 0.74
N HIS A 68 -6.55 10.69 0.83
CA HIS A 68 -7.54 11.19 1.78
C HIS A 68 -8.64 11.90 0.98
N VAL A 69 -9.67 11.16 0.58
CA VAL A 69 -10.78 11.68 -0.24
C VAL A 69 -12.05 11.63 0.59
N SER A 70 -12.69 12.77 0.81
CA SER A 70 -14.04 12.92 1.35
C SER A 70 -14.92 13.62 0.31
N ARG A 71 -16.23 13.78 0.56
CA ARG A 71 -17.15 14.45 -0.38
C ARG A 71 -16.67 15.84 -0.83
N ASP A 72 -16.07 16.60 0.08
CA ASP A 72 -15.74 18.02 -0.15
C ASP A 72 -14.25 18.28 -0.31
N GLN A 73 -13.38 17.29 0.00
CA GLN A 73 -11.94 17.49 0.03
C GLN A 73 -11.23 16.23 -0.45
N ALA A 74 -10.21 16.40 -1.30
CA ALA A 74 -9.34 15.30 -1.66
C ALA A 74 -7.89 15.73 -1.53
N LEU A 75 -7.11 15.05 -0.70
CA LEU A 75 -5.68 15.31 -0.53
C LEU A 75 -4.91 14.06 -0.89
N PHE A 76 -3.93 14.21 -1.78
CA PHE A 76 -2.95 13.16 -2.01
C PHE A 76 -1.60 13.60 -1.50
N THR A 77 -0.94 12.69 -0.78
CA THR A 77 0.39 12.96 -0.23
C THR A 77 1.34 11.86 -0.65
N LEU A 78 2.27 12.20 -1.54
CA LEU A 78 3.43 11.34 -1.81
C LEU A 78 4.46 11.62 -0.72
N HIS A 79 4.91 10.58 -0.01
CA HIS A 79 5.86 10.77 1.06
C HIS A 79 6.89 9.65 1.15
N ARG A 80 8.02 9.98 1.77
CA ARG A 80 9.06 9.02 2.09
C ARG A 80 9.83 9.45 3.33
N THR A 81 10.16 8.47 4.17
CA THR A 81 11.08 8.70 5.30
C THR A 81 12.51 8.76 4.79
N VAL A 82 13.23 9.81 5.16
CA VAL A 82 14.62 10.02 4.83
C VAL A 82 15.41 10.19 6.12
N PHE A 83 16.49 9.41 6.25
CA PHE A 83 17.41 9.53 7.37
C PHE A 83 18.30 10.76 7.16
N CYS A 84 18.26 11.68 8.11
CA CYS A 84 19.09 12.88 8.14
C CYS A 84 20.27 12.69 9.09
N THR A 85 21.31 13.52 8.96
CA THR A 85 22.49 13.42 9.83
C THR A 85 22.22 13.84 11.28
N ASN A 86 21.22 14.71 11.50
CA ASN A 86 21.01 15.39 12.78
C ASN A 86 19.70 15.02 13.49
N THR A 87 18.82 14.24 12.84
CA THR A 87 17.50 13.87 13.37
C THR A 87 17.26 12.38 13.16
N ARG A 88 16.48 11.75 14.04
CA ARG A 88 16.27 10.29 14.03
C ARG A 88 15.56 9.81 12.77
N ASP A 89 14.62 10.61 12.26
CA ASP A 89 13.96 10.42 10.96
C ASP A 89 13.32 11.73 10.52
N SER A 90 13.14 11.91 9.21
CA SER A 90 12.39 13.04 8.67
C SER A 90 11.54 12.60 7.49
N HIS A 91 10.26 12.95 7.52
CA HIS A 91 9.34 12.66 6.42
C HIS A 91 9.38 13.82 5.44
N ILE A 92 9.73 13.52 4.20
CA ILE A 92 9.55 14.47 3.10
C ILE A 92 8.18 14.19 2.51
N ARG A 93 7.36 15.23 2.39
CA ARG A 93 5.98 15.13 1.90
C ARG A 93 5.81 16.01 0.68
N LEU A 94 5.16 15.47 -0.35
CA LEU A 94 4.79 16.16 -1.56
C LEU A 94 3.26 16.15 -1.64
N PHE A 95 2.67 17.32 -1.47
CA PHE A 95 1.22 17.49 -1.44
C PHE A 95 0.69 17.81 -2.83
N LEU A 96 -0.28 17.01 -3.27
CA LEU A 96 -1.05 17.25 -4.47
C LEU A 96 -2.42 17.77 -4.03
N PHE A 97 -2.60 19.08 -4.17
CA PHE A 97 -3.86 19.73 -3.83
C PHE A 97 -4.90 19.52 -4.94
N PRO A 98 -6.16 19.22 -4.58
CA PRO A 98 -7.20 18.84 -5.54
C PRO A 98 -7.55 20.01 -6.47
N GLN A 99 -7.53 21.25 -5.97
CA GLN A 99 -7.75 22.44 -6.79
C GLN A 99 -6.70 22.61 -7.91
N ASN A 100 -5.53 21.97 -7.76
CA ASN A 100 -4.46 22.01 -8.74
C ASN A 100 -4.51 20.82 -9.70
N VAL A 101 -5.38 19.82 -9.51
CA VAL A 101 -5.46 18.65 -10.40
C VAL A 101 -6.44 18.96 -11.53
N LYS A 102 -5.96 18.96 -12.79
CA LYS A 102 -6.78 19.11 -14.01
C LYS A 102 -7.53 17.84 -14.36
N SER A 103 -6.89 16.69 -14.28
CA SER A 103 -7.54 15.40 -14.51
C SER A 103 -6.76 14.30 -13.81
N ILE A 104 -7.48 13.23 -13.46
CA ILE A 104 -6.91 11.96 -13.05
C ILE A 104 -7.43 10.92 -14.03
N THR A 105 -6.55 10.18 -14.69
CA THR A 105 -6.96 9.04 -15.51
C THR A 105 -6.54 7.75 -14.85
N PHE A 106 -7.48 6.82 -14.74
CA PHE A 106 -7.26 5.47 -14.23
C PHE A 106 -7.12 4.52 -15.40
N GLU A 107 -6.05 3.73 -15.43
CA GLU A 107 -5.90 2.63 -16.37
C GLU A 107 -5.42 1.37 -15.64
N ASP A 108 -6.13 0.26 -15.85
CA ASP A 108 -5.70 -1.08 -15.45
C ASP A 108 -4.89 -1.69 -16.60
N THR A 109 -3.68 -1.16 -16.80
CA THR A 109 -2.80 -1.54 -17.90
C THR A 109 -1.53 -2.21 -17.39
N TYR A 110 -0.98 -3.12 -18.20
CA TYR A 110 0.32 -3.74 -17.97
C TYR A 110 1.37 -2.95 -18.75
N PRO A 111 2.01 -1.91 -18.18
CA PRO A 111 3.12 -1.27 -18.86
C PRO A 111 4.24 -2.30 -19.00
N ASN A 112 4.73 -2.51 -20.23
CA ASN A 112 5.86 -3.42 -20.49
C ASN A 112 7.12 -3.10 -19.65
N VAL A 113 7.19 -1.88 -19.10
CA VAL A 113 8.31 -1.39 -18.27
C VAL A 113 8.29 -1.96 -16.84
N LEU A 114 7.12 -2.38 -16.33
CA LEU A 114 7.00 -2.91 -14.97
C LEU A 114 6.66 -4.40 -15.03
N SER A 115 7.48 -5.24 -14.39
CA SER A 115 7.32 -6.71 -14.41
C SER A 115 6.10 -7.25 -13.65
N SER A 116 5.19 -6.39 -13.18
CA SER A 116 4.02 -6.74 -12.37
C SER A 116 2.74 -6.08 -12.90
N PRO A 117 1.56 -6.68 -12.70
CA PRO A 117 0.28 -6.01 -12.92
C PRO A 117 0.17 -4.81 -11.99
N ASN A 118 0.07 -3.61 -12.56
CA ASN A 118 -0.05 -2.38 -11.79
C ASN A 118 -1.28 -1.62 -12.26
N ILE A 119 -1.92 -0.95 -11.33
CA ILE A 119 -2.91 0.08 -11.63
C ILE A 119 -2.16 1.38 -11.82
N SER A 120 -2.50 2.14 -12.87
CA SER A 120 -1.91 3.44 -13.11
C SER A 120 -2.92 4.56 -12.85
N LEU A 121 -2.46 5.60 -12.15
CA LEU A 121 -3.17 6.85 -11.92
C LEU A 121 -2.31 7.98 -12.50
N ARG A 122 -2.72 8.52 -13.65
CA ARG A 122 -2.02 9.67 -14.25
C ARG A 122 -2.65 10.96 -13.76
N PHE A 123 -1.81 11.80 -13.18
CA PHE A 123 -2.17 13.11 -12.67
C PHE A 123 -1.71 14.16 -13.66
N VAL A 124 -2.66 14.95 -14.17
CA VAL A 124 -2.37 16.18 -14.92
C VAL A 124 -2.80 17.35 -14.06
N MET A 125 -1.93 18.34 -13.86
CA MET A 125 -2.10 19.43 -12.90
C MET A 125 -2.04 20.81 -13.57
N SER A 126 -2.68 21.81 -12.94
CA SER A 126 -2.63 23.22 -13.33
C SER A 126 -1.49 23.97 -12.65
N LYS A 127 -1.10 23.53 -11.45
CA LYS A 127 0.06 24.02 -10.70
C LYS A 127 0.88 22.83 -10.21
N PRO A 128 2.22 22.94 -10.14
CA PRO A 128 3.05 21.87 -9.61
C PRO A 128 2.71 21.52 -8.15
N PRO A 129 2.95 20.27 -7.70
CA PRO A 129 2.78 19.87 -6.31
C PRO A 129 3.63 20.70 -5.33
N THR A 130 3.21 20.78 -4.07
CA THR A 130 3.96 21.51 -3.03
C THR A 130 4.81 20.55 -2.21
N LEU A 131 6.13 20.73 -2.26
CA LEU A 131 7.08 19.94 -1.47
C LEU A 131 7.31 20.58 -0.11
N GLU A 132 7.05 19.81 0.95
CA GLU A 132 7.40 20.16 2.32
C GLU A 132 8.70 19.43 2.71
N LEU A 133 9.78 20.21 2.81
CA LEU A 133 11.06 19.78 3.32
C LEU A 133 11.23 20.31 4.75
N PRO A 134 11.61 19.45 5.72
CA PRO A 134 11.97 19.92 7.05
C PRO A 134 13.14 20.93 6.94
N PRO A 135 13.04 22.12 7.55
CA PRO A 135 13.94 23.25 7.29
C PRO A 135 15.41 22.99 7.65
N GLU A 136 15.68 22.02 8.52
CA GLU A 136 17.03 21.69 9.01
C GLU A 136 17.52 20.29 8.57
N ALA A 137 16.74 19.59 7.75
CA ALA A 137 17.07 18.24 7.32
C ALA A 137 18.22 18.24 6.30
N LYS A 138 19.40 17.80 6.73
CA LYS A 138 20.50 17.40 5.83
C LYS A 138 20.39 15.90 5.56
N PRO A 139 19.81 15.47 4.42
CA PRO A 139 19.65 14.05 4.10
C PRO A 139 21.02 13.38 4.00
N LYS A 140 21.15 12.14 4.51
CA LYS A 140 22.37 11.35 4.32
C LYS A 140 22.60 11.11 2.81
N PRO A 141 23.86 10.96 2.35
CA PRO A 141 24.18 10.77 0.93
C PRO A 141 23.36 9.65 0.25
N GLN A 142 23.12 8.56 0.97
CA GLN A 142 22.34 7.41 0.47
C GLN A 142 20.87 7.75 0.13
N HIS A 143 20.29 8.81 0.72
CA HIS A 143 18.92 9.26 0.45
C HIS A 143 18.84 10.49 -0.45
N LEU A 144 19.98 11.03 -0.89
CA LEU A 144 20.00 12.24 -1.72
C LEU A 144 19.19 12.05 -3.02
N HIS A 145 19.26 10.86 -3.62
CA HIS A 145 18.49 10.52 -4.80
C HIS A 145 16.97 10.59 -4.58
N ILE A 146 16.48 10.21 -3.39
CA ILE A 146 15.05 10.28 -3.02
C ILE A 146 14.61 11.75 -2.96
N VAL A 147 15.41 12.58 -2.29
CA VAL A 147 15.14 14.01 -2.16
C VAL A 147 15.13 14.69 -3.53
N GLN A 148 16.12 14.37 -4.38
CA GLN A 148 16.19 14.87 -5.75
C GLN A 148 14.98 14.43 -6.57
N THR A 149 14.57 13.16 -6.45
CA THR A 149 13.38 12.64 -7.15
C THR A 149 12.12 13.39 -6.73
N LEU A 150 11.89 13.59 -5.42
CA LEU A 150 10.73 14.34 -4.92
C LEU A 150 10.78 15.83 -5.32
N MET A 151 11.97 16.44 -5.37
CA MET A 151 12.17 17.80 -5.89
C MET A 151 11.83 17.89 -7.38
N THR A 152 12.22 16.89 -8.18
CA THR A 152 11.82 16.81 -9.59
C THR A 152 10.31 16.64 -9.72
N LEU A 153 9.69 15.73 -8.96
CA LEU A 153 8.22 15.57 -8.98
C LEU A 153 7.48 16.86 -8.58
N ALA A 154 8.05 17.66 -7.67
CA ALA A 154 7.51 18.95 -7.26
C ALA A 154 7.53 20.03 -8.36
N SER A 155 8.32 19.87 -9.42
CA SER A 155 8.32 20.78 -10.57
C SER A 155 7.44 20.31 -11.73
N LEU A 156 6.97 19.05 -11.69
CA LEU A 156 6.16 18.46 -12.76
C LEU A 156 4.68 18.82 -12.63
N GLN A 157 4.01 18.84 -13.77
CA GLN A 157 2.55 18.98 -13.87
C GLN A 157 1.88 17.73 -14.46
N ASP A 158 2.65 16.78 -14.98
CA ASP A 158 2.14 15.52 -15.54
C ASP A 158 3.06 14.39 -15.09
N PHE A 159 2.48 13.40 -14.40
CA PHE A 159 3.16 12.19 -13.97
C PHE A 159 2.16 11.08 -13.70
N THR A 160 2.63 9.83 -13.74
CA THR A 160 1.81 8.63 -13.53
C THR A 160 2.28 7.85 -12.31
N VAL A 161 1.37 7.60 -11.38
CA VAL A 161 1.62 6.77 -10.19
C VAL A 161 1.16 5.35 -10.48
N TYR A 162 2.07 4.39 -10.34
CA TYR A 162 1.80 2.97 -10.47
C TYR A 162 1.70 2.32 -9.10
N ILE A 163 0.56 1.70 -8.86
CA ILE A 163 0.23 0.99 -7.63
C ILE A 163 0.21 -0.51 -7.94
N ASP A 164 0.93 -1.29 -7.14
CA ASP A 164 0.96 -2.74 -7.30
C ASP A 164 -0.43 -3.34 -7.06
N SER A 165 -1.01 -3.89 -8.13
CA SER A 165 -2.38 -4.39 -8.10
C SER A 165 -2.52 -5.62 -7.20
N PHE A 166 -1.44 -6.34 -6.89
CA PHE A 166 -1.48 -7.48 -5.97
C PHE A 166 -1.73 -7.06 -4.51
N ASN A 167 -1.36 -5.83 -4.14
CA ASN A 167 -1.61 -5.28 -2.80
C ASN A 167 -3.01 -4.64 -2.69
N LEU A 168 -3.75 -4.58 -3.80
CA LEU A 168 -5.09 -4.00 -3.87
C LEU A 168 -6.14 -5.11 -3.96
N GLY A 169 -6.90 -5.30 -2.88
CA GLY A 169 -8.14 -6.07 -2.89
C GLY A 169 -9.17 -5.49 -3.89
N PRO A 170 -10.15 -6.28 -4.35
CA PRO A 170 -11.12 -5.88 -5.37
C PRO A 170 -11.84 -4.58 -5.03
N ASP A 171 -12.25 -4.39 -3.77
CA ASP A 171 -12.96 -3.20 -3.30
C ASP A 171 -12.13 -1.92 -3.42
N ARG A 172 -10.82 -2.04 -3.18
CA ARG A 172 -9.89 -0.92 -3.37
C ARG A 172 -9.70 -0.61 -4.85
N ARG A 173 -9.70 -1.63 -5.73
CA ARG A 173 -9.60 -1.40 -7.18
C ARG A 173 -10.82 -0.67 -7.72
N THR A 174 -12.03 -1.07 -7.31
CA THR A 174 -13.26 -0.36 -7.68
C THR A 174 -13.24 1.07 -7.17
N LEU A 175 -12.73 1.27 -5.95
CA LEU A 175 -12.55 2.59 -5.37
C LEU A 175 -11.57 3.46 -6.20
N PHE A 176 -10.39 2.94 -6.56
CA PHE A 176 -9.43 3.67 -7.40
C PHE A 176 -9.99 3.96 -8.80
N SER A 177 -10.80 3.06 -9.36
CA SER A 177 -11.47 3.28 -10.66
C SER A 177 -12.51 4.40 -10.62
N SER A 178 -13.05 4.71 -9.44
CA SER A 178 -14.02 5.80 -9.22
C SER A 178 -13.36 7.17 -8.93
N LEU A 179 -12.04 7.22 -8.68
CA LEU A 179 -11.37 8.50 -8.41
C LEU A 179 -11.52 9.53 -9.54
N PRO A 180 -11.39 9.19 -10.84
CA PRO A 180 -11.60 10.14 -11.93
C PRO A 180 -12.99 10.80 -11.91
N SER A 181 -14.05 10.04 -11.60
CA SER A 181 -15.42 10.56 -11.51
C SER A 181 -15.60 11.44 -10.27
N LEU A 182 -15.12 10.99 -9.10
CA LEU A 182 -15.19 11.78 -7.86
C LEU A 182 -14.50 13.15 -8.02
N PHE A 183 -13.37 13.19 -8.72
CA PHE A 183 -12.67 14.44 -9.01
C PHE A 183 -13.39 15.34 -10.01
N SER A 184 -14.05 14.76 -11.00
CA SER A 184 -14.85 15.51 -11.96
C SER A 184 -16.04 16.18 -11.27
N ASP A 185 -16.67 15.47 -10.34
CA ASP A 185 -17.81 15.97 -9.55
C ASP A 185 -17.38 17.11 -8.61
N MET A 186 -16.24 16.97 -7.91
CA MET A 186 -15.71 18.02 -7.04
C MET A 186 -15.49 19.35 -7.76
N LYS A 187 -15.08 19.31 -9.04
CA LYS A 187 -14.88 20.54 -9.84
C LYS A 187 -16.17 21.23 -10.17
N SER A 188 -17.26 20.49 -10.34
CA SER A 188 -18.58 21.07 -10.56
C SER A 188 -19.06 21.82 -9.33
N THR A 189 -18.78 21.30 -8.13
CA THR A 189 -19.13 21.92 -6.84
C THR A 189 -18.23 23.12 -6.50
N LEU A 190 -16.94 23.04 -6.81
CA LEU A 190 -15.96 24.10 -6.54
C LEU A 190 -15.88 25.18 -7.63
N ALA A 191 -16.73 25.10 -8.66
CA ALA A 191 -16.84 26.19 -9.63
C ALA A 191 -17.19 27.47 -8.87
N PRO A 192 -16.37 28.54 -8.99
CA PRO A 192 -16.59 29.74 -8.20
C PRO A 192 -17.96 30.31 -8.57
N ALA A 193 -18.90 30.26 -7.62
CA ALA A 193 -20.06 31.13 -7.65
C ALA A 193 -19.50 32.54 -7.88
N THR A 194 -19.70 33.05 -9.08
CA THR A 194 -19.14 34.31 -9.54
C THR A 194 -19.91 35.42 -8.83
N VAL A 195 -19.60 35.63 -7.56
CA VAL A 195 -20.03 36.78 -6.78
C VAL A 195 -18.92 37.80 -6.93
N GLU A 196 -18.96 38.53 -8.03
CA GLU A 196 -18.36 39.86 -8.08
C GLU A 196 -19.16 40.74 -7.12
N GLN A 197 -18.74 40.79 -5.85
CA GLN A 197 -19.15 41.85 -4.95
C GLN A 197 -17.88 42.51 -4.43
N GLU A 198 -17.55 43.64 -5.05
CA GLU A 198 -16.67 44.67 -4.53
C GLU A 198 -16.94 44.87 -3.04
N LEU A 199 -16.01 44.42 -2.19
CA LEU A 199 -15.94 44.84 -0.80
C LEU A 199 -14.57 45.48 -0.59
N SER A 200 -14.62 46.80 -0.46
CA SER A 200 -13.53 47.65 -0.05
C SER A 200 -12.95 47.20 1.31
N PRO A 201 -11.63 47.37 1.55
CA PRO A 201 -11.03 46.98 2.81
C PRO A 201 -11.45 47.94 3.95
N PRO A 202 -11.81 47.44 5.15
CA PRO A 202 -12.06 48.31 6.30
C PRO A 202 -10.74 48.82 6.91
N PRO A 203 -10.77 49.96 7.61
CA PRO A 203 -9.58 50.63 8.12
C PRO A 203 -9.05 49.95 9.39
N TYR A 204 -7.74 50.09 9.57
CA TYR A 204 -6.94 49.69 10.72
C TYR A 204 -7.59 50.04 12.07
N LEU A 205 -7.69 49.05 12.96
CA LEU A 205 -7.74 49.26 14.40
C LEU A 205 -6.51 48.64 15.05
N GLN A 206 -5.71 49.50 15.65
CA GLN A 206 -4.68 49.18 16.64
C GLN A 206 -5.34 48.58 17.87
N GLU A 207 -4.75 47.53 18.43
CA GLU A 207 -4.93 47.20 19.84
C GLU A 207 -3.66 46.57 20.45
N PRO A 208 -3.51 46.66 21.79
CA PRO A 208 -2.23 46.93 22.42
C PRO A 208 -1.53 45.70 22.99
N SER A 209 -0.24 45.91 23.23
CA SER A 209 0.71 45.07 23.96
C SER A 209 0.28 44.76 25.41
N SER A 210 0.41 43.49 25.84
CA SER A 210 0.60 43.06 27.23
C SER A 210 0.92 41.56 27.34
N PRO A 211 1.49 41.06 28.46
CA PRO A 211 2.83 40.49 28.42
C PRO A 211 2.93 38.98 28.73
N ALA A 212 4.17 38.52 28.57
CA ALA A 212 4.73 37.19 28.78
C ALA A 212 4.17 36.38 29.96
N ARG A 213 3.87 35.10 29.68
CA ARG A 213 3.80 34.01 30.66
C ARG A 213 4.83 32.95 30.29
N THR A 214 5.68 32.63 31.26
CA THR A 214 6.62 31.50 31.29
C THR A 214 5.87 30.17 31.40
N PRO A 215 6.37 29.06 30.84
CA PRO A 215 5.82 27.73 31.09
C PRO A 215 6.57 27.02 32.22
N THR A 216 5.79 26.49 33.15
CA THR A 216 6.17 25.61 34.26
C THR A 216 6.49 24.20 33.72
N GLU A 217 7.61 23.64 34.18
CA GLU A 217 8.00 22.24 33.96
C GLU A 217 6.95 21.26 34.53
N SER A 218 6.53 20.31 33.69
CA SER A 218 5.70 19.17 34.07
C SER A 218 6.53 17.90 33.93
N THR A 219 6.83 17.25 35.05
CA THR A 219 7.58 16.00 35.15
C THR A 219 6.68 14.79 34.86
N ASN A 220 7.16 13.91 33.96
CA ASN A 220 6.58 12.61 33.62
C ASN A 220 6.55 11.63 34.82
N PRO A 221 5.53 10.77 34.94
CA PRO A 221 5.61 9.54 35.70
C PRO A 221 5.70 8.34 34.75
N ASP A 222 6.86 7.71 34.66
CA ASP A 222 6.97 6.39 34.03
C ASP A 222 8.07 5.57 34.74
N ARG A 223 7.67 4.82 35.76
CA ARG A 223 8.53 3.83 36.42
C ARG A 223 7.74 2.55 36.69
N LYS A 224 7.95 1.59 35.79
CA LYS A 224 7.71 0.15 35.95
C LYS A 224 8.16 -0.33 37.33
N ARG A 225 7.20 -0.71 38.17
CA ARG A 225 7.41 -1.32 39.48
C ARG A 225 7.63 -2.82 39.27
N ARG A 226 8.85 -3.29 39.52
CA ARG A 226 9.13 -4.71 39.71
C ARG A 226 8.59 -5.12 41.07
N LEU A 227 7.70 -6.11 41.10
CA LEU A 227 7.25 -6.80 42.31
C LEU A 227 8.44 -7.53 42.94
N SER A 228 8.92 -6.97 44.04
CA SER A 228 9.78 -7.62 45.03
C SER A 228 8.85 -8.07 46.15
N SER A 229 8.86 -9.36 46.46
CA SER A 229 8.20 -9.95 47.62
C SER A 229 8.84 -9.41 48.90
N ASP A 230 8.37 -8.26 49.37
CA ASP A 230 8.74 -7.70 50.66
C ASP A 230 8.10 -8.53 51.76
N SER A 231 8.95 -9.25 52.46
CA SER A 231 8.65 -9.87 53.75
C SER A 231 8.32 -8.77 54.77
N PRO A 232 7.41 -9.02 55.74
CA PRO A 232 6.99 -7.99 56.68
C PRO A 232 8.20 -7.40 57.41
N SER A 233 8.32 -6.08 57.34
CA SER A 233 9.46 -5.31 57.89
C SER A 233 9.69 -5.65 59.37
N PRO A 234 10.91 -6.08 59.79
CA PRO A 234 11.23 -6.47 61.16
C PRO A 234 11.18 -5.34 62.20
N SER A 235 10.69 -4.16 61.84
CA SER A 235 10.88 -2.93 62.62
C SER A 235 9.92 -2.79 63.81
N ALA A 236 8.70 -3.36 63.73
CA ALA A 236 7.74 -3.31 64.83
C ALA A 236 8.17 -4.22 66.00
N ASN A 237 8.54 -5.47 65.69
CA ASN A 237 9.04 -6.41 66.70
C ASN A 237 10.32 -5.89 67.37
N LYS A 238 11.25 -5.29 66.60
CA LYS A 238 12.46 -4.69 67.19
C LYS A 238 12.17 -3.58 68.18
N ARG A 239 11.15 -2.74 67.96
CA ARG A 239 10.78 -1.69 68.94
C ARG A 239 10.21 -2.29 70.22
N ILE A 240 9.35 -3.30 70.12
CA ILE A 240 8.77 -3.98 71.29
C ILE A 240 9.89 -4.64 72.11
N PHE A 241 10.78 -5.40 71.47
CA PHE A 241 11.92 -6.03 72.14
C PHE A 241 12.86 -5.01 72.78
N LEU A 242 13.17 -3.89 72.12
CA LEU A 242 14.00 -2.83 72.70
C LEU A 242 13.35 -2.14 73.91
N THR A 243 12.03 -2.08 73.96
CA THR A 243 11.31 -1.46 75.08
C THR A 243 11.29 -2.39 76.29
N LEU A 244 11.08 -3.69 76.06
CA LEU A 244 11.20 -4.74 77.09
C LEU A 244 12.63 -4.84 77.65
N ASP A 245 13.65 -4.83 76.79
CA ASP A 245 15.06 -4.82 77.21
C ASP A 245 15.39 -3.62 78.11
N LYS A 246 14.81 -2.45 77.78
CA LYS A 246 15.00 -1.22 78.55
C LYS A 246 14.29 -1.27 79.90
N LEU A 247 13.15 -1.95 80.00
CA LEU A 247 12.44 -2.18 81.27
C LEU A 247 13.20 -3.19 82.15
N LEU A 248 13.64 -4.31 81.58
CA LEU A 248 14.47 -5.31 82.27
C LEU A 248 15.76 -4.68 82.83
N SER A 249 16.45 -3.88 82.01
CA SER A 249 17.64 -3.14 82.43
C SER A 249 17.39 -2.11 83.55
N ARG A 250 16.15 -1.64 83.72
CA ARG A 250 15.78 -0.74 84.83
C ARG A 250 15.50 -1.53 86.11
N VAL A 251 14.88 -2.70 86.00
CA VAL A 251 14.62 -3.60 87.14
C VAL A 251 15.94 -4.10 87.74
N ASP A 252 16.89 -4.56 86.91
CA ASP A 252 18.22 -5.01 87.35
C ASP A 252 19.00 -3.92 88.11
N ARG A 253 18.81 -2.64 87.74
CA ARG A 253 19.45 -1.50 88.43
C ARG A 253 18.83 -1.19 89.78
N LEU A 254 17.57 -1.55 90.01
CA LEU A 254 16.88 -1.34 91.28
C LEU A 254 17.25 -2.42 92.30
N GLU A 255 17.55 -3.64 91.84
CA GLU A 255 17.98 -4.76 92.71
C GLU A 255 19.35 -4.51 93.38
N GLY A 256 20.21 -3.66 92.80
CA GLY A 256 21.54 -3.33 93.32
C GLY A 256 21.62 -2.23 94.38
N ILE A 257 20.53 -1.53 94.70
CA ILE A 257 20.52 -0.36 95.61
C ILE A 257 19.84 -0.70 96.95
N ALA A 258 20.05 -1.92 97.46
CA ALA A 258 19.60 -2.35 98.79
C ALA A 258 20.43 -1.69 99.92
N ALA A 259 20.46 -0.37 99.96
CA ALA A 259 20.86 0.38 101.15
C ALA A 259 19.64 0.51 102.08
N PRO A 260 19.81 0.57 103.41
CA PRO A 260 18.71 0.74 104.36
C PRO A 260 17.96 2.03 104.02
N CYS A 261 16.74 1.89 103.50
CA CYS A 261 15.96 3.01 103.01
C CYS A 261 15.68 3.98 104.18
N ARG A 262 15.89 5.27 103.93
CA ARG A 262 15.76 6.35 104.94
C ARG A 262 14.31 6.80 105.16
N TYR A 263 13.40 6.29 104.34
CA TYR A 263 11.96 6.54 104.39
C TYR A 263 11.31 5.62 105.43
N ASN A 264 10.34 6.15 106.19
CA ASN A 264 9.53 5.34 107.10
C ASN A 264 8.65 4.36 106.29
N SER A 265 8.05 3.36 106.94
CA SER A 265 7.30 2.31 106.22
C SER A 265 6.13 2.84 105.38
N GLU A 266 5.51 3.95 105.81
CA GLU A 266 4.37 4.57 105.13
C GLU A 266 4.79 5.22 103.80
N GLU A 267 5.88 5.98 103.78
CA GLU A 267 6.42 6.56 102.55
C GLU A 267 6.89 5.49 101.55
N GLN A 268 7.36 4.33 102.03
CA GLN A 268 7.71 3.20 101.15
C GLN A 268 6.47 2.60 100.49
N ASP A 269 5.38 2.42 101.25
CA ASP A 269 4.12 1.90 100.72
C ASP A 269 3.52 2.85 99.69
N ASP A 270 3.57 4.17 99.92
CA ASP A 270 3.11 5.18 98.96
C ASP A 270 3.89 5.14 97.64
N ILE A 271 5.23 5.02 97.71
CA ILE A 271 6.07 4.90 96.52
C ILE A 271 5.77 3.62 95.77
N ILE A 272 5.61 2.49 96.47
CA ILE A 272 5.29 1.20 95.86
C ILE A 272 3.92 1.27 95.17
N ASN A 273 2.91 1.83 95.83
CA ASN A 273 1.58 2.00 95.27
C ASN A 273 1.61 2.88 94.03
N HIS A 274 2.31 4.02 94.07
CA HIS A 274 2.45 4.92 92.92
C HIS A 274 3.16 4.23 91.73
N VAL A 275 4.20 3.44 91.99
CA VAL A 275 4.90 2.67 90.95
C VAL A 275 3.98 1.61 90.37
N ASN A 276 3.24 0.88 91.19
CA ASN A 276 2.28 -0.13 90.72
C ASN A 276 1.18 0.50 89.87
N GLU A 277 0.58 1.60 90.31
CA GLU A 277 -0.41 2.36 89.53
C GLU A 277 0.15 2.81 88.17
N THR A 278 1.39 3.30 88.15
CA THR A 278 2.06 3.72 86.90
C THR A 278 2.34 2.54 85.97
N VAL A 279 2.74 1.38 86.52
CA VAL A 279 2.97 0.16 85.74
C VAL A 279 1.65 -0.37 85.18
N ASP A 280 0.58 -0.37 85.97
CA ASP A 280 -0.74 -0.82 85.56
C ASP A 280 -1.31 0.09 84.44
N GLU A 281 -1.14 1.41 84.54
CA GLU A 281 -1.53 2.35 83.48
C GLU A 281 -0.75 2.09 82.18
N GLN A 282 0.57 1.92 82.25
CA GLN A 282 1.39 1.58 81.07
C GLN A 282 1.06 0.21 80.48
N LEU A 283 0.73 -0.77 81.32
CA LEU A 283 0.33 -2.10 80.87
C LEU A 283 -1.03 -2.06 80.18
N ALA A 284 -1.97 -1.25 80.69
CA ALA A 284 -3.26 -1.03 80.04
C ALA A 284 -3.09 -0.42 78.64
N ASP A 285 -2.23 0.60 78.49
CA ASP A 285 -1.92 1.21 77.20
C ASP A 285 -1.30 0.21 76.20
N VAL A 286 -0.33 -0.60 76.65
CA VAL A 286 0.27 -1.65 75.82
C VAL A 286 -0.77 -2.71 75.43
N HIS A 287 -1.68 -3.05 76.34
CA HIS A 287 -2.74 -4.01 76.05
C HIS A 287 -3.71 -3.49 74.97
N VAL A 288 -4.14 -2.23 75.07
CA VAL A 288 -4.96 -1.57 74.03
C VAL A 288 -4.22 -1.56 72.69
N GLN A 289 -2.93 -1.20 72.68
CA GLN A 289 -2.13 -1.21 71.46
C GLN A 289 -2.01 -2.61 70.83
N ILE A 290 -1.88 -3.67 71.64
CA ILE A 290 -1.84 -5.06 71.15
C ILE A 290 -3.18 -5.44 70.50
N LEU A 291 -4.31 -5.05 71.11
CA LEU A 291 -5.63 -5.31 70.55
C LEU A 291 -5.83 -4.58 69.21
N GLU A 292 -5.48 -3.30 69.13
CA GLU A 292 -5.52 -2.52 67.88
C GLU A 292 -4.62 -3.12 66.80
N MET A 293 -3.43 -3.61 67.16
CA MET A 293 -2.55 -4.32 66.23
C MET A 293 -3.15 -5.66 65.76
N GLY A 294 -3.87 -6.36 66.64
CA GLY A 294 -4.60 -7.59 66.32
C GLY A 294 -5.68 -7.35 65.28
N GLU A 295 -6.55 -6.38 65.50
CA GLU A 295 -7.62 -5.99 64.57
C GLU A 295 -7.07 -5.57 63.20
N ASN A 296 -6.02 -4.75 63.17
CA ASN A 296 -5.35 -4.36 61.92
C ASN A 296 -4.75 -5.57 61.18
N THR A 297 -4.25 -6.57 61.91
CA THR A 297 -3.69 -7.80 61.31
C THR A 297 -4.80 -8.65 60.70
N GLU A 298 -5.95 -8.77 61.37
CA GLU A 298 -7.13 -9.47 60.84
C GLU A 298 -7.69 -8.77 59.60
N GLU A 299 -7.81 -7.43 59.62
CA GLU A 299 -8.24 -6.66 58.45
C GLU A 299 -7.28 -6.85 57.27
N MET A 300 -5.97 -6.77 57.51
CA MET A 300 -4.96 -7.01 56.48
C MET A 300 -5.04 -8.44 55.93
N GLN A 301 -5.30 -9.44 56.78
CA GLN A 301 -5.48 -10.82 56.35
C GLN A 301 -6.74 -10.99 55.49
N GLN A 302 -7.85 -10.34 55.83
CA GLN A 302 -9.07 -10.32 55.01
C GLN A 302 -8.84 -9.66 53.65
N ARG A 303 -8.11 -8.54 53.61
CA ARG A 303 -7.76 -7.87 52.35
C ARG A 303 -6.85 -8.75 51.49
N LEU A 304 -5.90 -9.45 52.11
CA LEU A 304 -5.02 -10.38 51.39
C LEU A 304 -5.79 -11.57 50.80
N THR A 305 -6.77 -12.11 51.54
CA THR A 305 -7.64 -13.18 51.00
C THR A 305 -8.49 -12.67 49.85
N HIS A 306 -9.06 -11.48 49.97
CA HIS A 306 -9.88 -10.88 48.92
C HIS A 306 -9.08 -10.64 47.63
N VAL A 307 -7.89 -10.03 47.74
CA VAL A 307 -6.99 -9.86 46.58
C VAL A 307 -6.56 -11.20 46.00
N GLY A 308 -6.38 -12.23 46.84
CA GLY A 308 -6.06 -13.58 46.37
C GLY A 308 -7.17 -14.24 45.57
N ASP A 309 -8.43 -13.93 45.90
CA ASP A 309 -9.60 -14.40 45.15
C ASP A 309 -9.79 -13.60 43.86
N GLU A 310 -9.65 -12.27 43.88
CA GLU A 310 -9.67 -11.43 42.67
C GLU A 310 -8.64 -11.87 41.63
N ILE A 311 -7.38 -12.09 42.06
CA ILE A 311 -6.32 -12.58 41.17
C ILE A 311 -6.68 -13.96 40.61
N ARG A 312 -7.33 -14.82 41.38
CA ARG A 312 -7.72 -16.16 40.92
C ARG A 312 -8.80 -16.07 39.85
N ASP A 313 -9.77 -15.19 40.03
CA ASP A 313 -10.86 -14.96 39.09
C ASP A 313 -10.34 -14.34 37.78
N GLU A 314 -9.48 -13.33 37.85
CA GLU A 314 -8.81 -12.75 36.67
C GLU A 314 -7.96 -13.79 35.92
N VAL A 315 -7.24 -14.66 36.65
CA VAL A 315 -6.47 -15.76 36.03
C VAL A 315 -7.39 -16.78 35.36
N ALA A 316 -8.60 -17.01 35.89
CA ALA A 316 -9.58 -17.89 35.25
C ALA A 316 -10.12 -17.26 33.95
N GLU A 317 -10.49 -15.97 33.98
CA GLU A 317 -10.96 -15.23 32.80
C GLU A 317 -9.90 -15.21 31.68
N VAL A 318 -8.64 -14.88 32.01
CA VAL A 318 -7.54 -14.89 31.02
C VAL A 318 -7.32 -16.28 30.42
N ARG A 319 -7.52 -17.37 31.19
CA ARG A 319 -7.41 -18.73 30.64
C ARG A 319 -8.51 -19.04 29.65
N ASP A 320 -9.73 -18.59 29.91
CA ASP A 320 -10.87 -18.78 29.01
C ASP A 320 -10.67 -17.95 27.72
N GLU A 321 -10.17 -16.72 27.82
CA GLU A 321 -9.79 -15.91 26.66
C GLU A 321 -8.69 -16.59 25.82
N VAL A 322 -7.65 -17.13 26.47
CA VAL A 322 -6.58 -17.87 25.78
C VAL A 322 -7.13 -19.09 25.06
N ALA A 323 -8.07 -19.83 25.68
CA ALA A 323 -8.73 -20.96 25.03
C ALA A 323 -9.53 -20.54 23.79
N GLY A 324 -10.24 -19.40 23.85
CA GLY A 324 -10.94 -18.84 22.69
C GLY A 324 -9.99 -18.44 21.56
N VAL A 325 -8.87 -17.80 21.89
CA VAL A 325 -7.83 -17.45 20.89
C VAL A 325 -7.21 -18.71 20.26
N GLU A 326 -7.00 -19.77 21.02
CA GLU A 326 -6.50 -21.05 20.48
C GLU A 326 -7.47 -21.67 19.47
N GLU A 327 -8.78 -21.57 19.70
CA GLU A 327 -9.83 -22.02 18.76
C GLU A 327 -9.82 -21.19 17.47
N GLU A 328 -9.78 -19.85 17.57
CA GLU A 328 -9.69 -18.98 16.39
C GLU A 328 -8.41 -19.23 15.58
N VAL A 329 -7.28 -19.48 16.25
CA VAL A 329 -6.02 -19.84 15.59
C VAL A 329 -6.14 -21.19 14.88
N ALA A 330 -6.87 -22.16 15.43
CA ALA A 330 -7.14 -23.44 14.77
C ALA A 330 -7.98 -23.24 13.50
N GLU A 331 -9.05 -22.44 13.56
CA GLU A 331 -9.89 -22.11 12.40
C GLU A 331 -9.10 -21.37 11.30
N MET A 332 -8.25 -20.41 11.69
CA MET A 332 -7.38 -19.71 10.74
C MET A 332 -6.39 -20.65 10.06
N ARG A 333 -5.84 -21.64 10.77
CA ARG A 333 -4.93 -22.64 10.17
C ARG A 333 -5.65 -23.47 9.10
N GLU A 334 -6.89 -23.88 9.34
CA GLU A 334 -7.71 -24.59 8.35
C GLU A 334 -7.94 -23.73 7.09
N LYS A 335 -8.30 -22.46 7.24
CA LYS A 335 -8.46 -21.52 6.11
C LYS A 335 -7.15 -21.32 5.34
N VAL A 336 -6.01 -21.25 6.04
CA VAL A 336 -4.69 -21.15 5.40
C VAL A 336 -4.38 -22.42 4.59
N ASP A 337 -4.75 -23.60 5.09
CA ASP A 337 -4.60 -24.85 4.35
C ASP A 337 -5.49 -24.89 3.10
N GLU A 338 -6.71 -24.36 3.15
CA GLU A 338 -7.58 -24.19 1.97
C GLU A 338 -6.93 -23.28 0.90
N VAL A 339 -6.37 -22.14 1.33
CA VAL A 339 -5.63 -21.22 0.44
C VAL A 339 -4.40 -21.90 -0.17
N SER A 340 -3.72 -22.77 0.58
CA SER A 340 -2.62 -23.59 0.04
C SER A 340 -3.11 -24.51 -1.09
N GLY A 341 -4.34 -25.03 -0.99
CA GLY A 341 -5.03 -25.77 -2.04
C GLY A 341 -5.25 -24.94 -3.31
N LEU A 342 -5.61 -23.66 -3.16
CA LEU A 342 -5.75 -22.74 -4.31
C LEU A 342 -4.42 -22.53 -5.05
N ARG A 343 -3.28 -22.48 -4.35
CA ARG A 343 -1.96 -22.41 -5.01
C ARG A 343 -1.69 -23.62 -5.89
N LYS A 344 -2.05 -24.83 -5.44
CA LYS A 344 -1.96 -26.06 -6.25
C LYS A 344 -2.86 -25.99 -7.49
N ARG A 345 -4.08 -25.46 -7.36
CA ARG A 345 -4.98 -25.25 -8.52
C ARG A 345 -4.41 -24.25 -9.52
N ARG A 346 -3.78 -23.16 -9.03
CA ARG A 346 -3.12 -22.17 -9.90
C ARG A 346 -1.94 -22.77 -10.67
N ALA A 347 -1.16 -23.65 -10.03
CA ALA A 347 -0.08 -24.39 -10.68
C ALA A 347 -0.60 -25.30 -11.80
N ARG A 348 -1.65 -26.10 -11.54
CA ARG A 348 -2.32 -26.90 -12.59
C ARG A 348 -2.87 -26.03 -13.72
N GLY A 349 -3.41 -24.86 -13.40
CA GLY A 349 -3.87 -23.91 -14.41
C GLY A 349 -2.74 -23.36 -15.29
N ALA A 350 -1.50 -23.31 -14.80
CA ALA A 350 -0.34 -22.95 -15.63
C ALA A 350 0.04 -24.08 -16.59
N GLU A 351 0.09 -25.32 -16.10
CA GLU A 351 0.34 -26.51 -16.91
C GLU A 351 -0.67 -26.65 -18.06
N ILE A 352 -1.96 -26.48 -17.78
CA ILE A 352 -3.01 -26.51 -18.81
C ILE A 352 -2.80 -25.40 -19.86
N ARG A 353 -2.36 -24.20 -19.45
CA ARG A 353 -2.09 -23.12 -20.42
C ARG A 353 -0.91 -23.45 -21.33
N ASP A 354 0.12 -24.09 -20.80
CA ASP A 354 1.28 -24.52 -21.56
C ASP A 354 0.91 -25.64 -22.56
N GLU A 355 0.07 -26.60 -22.13
CA GLU A 355 -0.50 -27.62 -23.03
C GLU A 355 -1.35 -27.00 -24.15
N VAL A 356 -2.21 -26.02 -23.83
CA VAL A 356 -3.01 -25.31 -24.85
C VAL A 356 -2.12 -24.53 -25.81
N ALA A 357 -1.03 -23.92 -25.34
CA ALA A 357 -0.08 -23.23 -26.21
C ALA A 357 0.62 -24.22 -27.17
N LYS A 358 1.01 -25.39 -26.67
CA LYS A 358 1.58 -26.47 -27.48
C LYS A 358 0.60 -26.98 -28.55
N LEU A 359 -0.64 -27.28 -28.16
CA LEU A 359 -1.69 -27.71 -29.11
C LEU A 359 -1.98 -26.65 -30.18
N ARG A 360 -1.96 -25.36 -29.82
CA ARG A 360 -2.12 -24.27 -30.80
C ARG A 360 -0.98 -24.26 -31.82
N GLN A 361 0.26 -24.52 -31.39
CA GLN A 361 1.41 -24.60 -32.28
C GLN A 361 1.29 -25.80 -33.24
N GLU A 362 0.92 -26.98 -32.72
CA GLU A 362 0.68 -28.19 -33.54
C GLU A 362 -0.41 -27.96 -34.59
N VAL A 363 -1.49 -27.26 -34.25
CA VAL A 363 -2.56 -26.91 -35.22
C VAL A 363 -2.06 -25.94 -36.30
N ILE A 364 -1.18 -25.00 -35.96
CA ILE A 364 -0.59 -24.07 -36.95
C ILE A 364 0.29 -24.85 -37.92
N GLU A 365 1.11 -25.77 -37.42
CA GLU A 365 1.98 -26.63 -38.23
C GLU A 365 1.15 -27.52 -39.17
N LEU A 366 0.14 -28.23 -38.67
CA LEU A 366 -0.77 -29.04 -39.49
C LEU A 366 -1.48 -28.23 -40.58
N ARG A 367 -1.89 -26.99 -40.28
CA ARG A 367 -2.51 -26.10 -41.29
C ARG A 367 -1.51 -25.67 -42.37
N LEU A 368 -0.24 -25.54 -42.02
CA LEU A 368 0.81 -25.18 -42.96
C LEU A 368 1.16 -26.37 -43.87
N GLU A 369 1.29 -27.56 -43.30
CA GLU A 369 1.48 -28.82 -44.03
C GLU A 369 0.34 -29.05 -45.04
N MET A 370 -0.91 -28.99 -44.59
CA MET A 370 -2.08 -29.15 -45.47
C MET A 370 -2.12 -28.11 -46.59
N ARG A 371 -1.70 -26.86 -46.34
CA ARG A 371 -1.60 -25.83 -47.39
C ARG A 371 -0.53 -26.16 -48.42
N GLN A 372 0.62 -26.68 -47.98
CA GLN A 372 1.71 -27.08 -48.87
C GLN A 372 1.29 -28.25 -49.75
N GLU A 373 0.66 -29.29 -49.18
CA GLU A 373 0.13 -30.42 -49.93
C GLU A 373 -0.88 -29.97 -51.00
N MET A 374 -1.82 -29.08 -50.64
CA MET A 374 -2.78 -28.55 -51.62
C MET A 374 -2.11 -27.78 -52.76
N GLU A 375 -1.10 -26.95 -52.50
CA GLU A 375 -0.40 -26.23 -53.56
C GLU A 375 0.45 -27.18 -54.42
N GLN A 376 1.02 -28.22 -53.82
CA GLN A 376 1.72 -29.28 -54.56
C GLN A 376 0.76 -30.01 -55.50
N THR A 377 -0.38 -30.49 -55.01
CA THR A 377 -1.40 -31.15 -55.85
C THR A 377 -1.90 -30.22 -56.96
N ARG A 378 -2.05 -28.91 -56.67
CA ARG A 378 -2.43 -27.92 -57.67
C ARG A 378 -1.36 -27.75 -58.76
N GLU A 379 -0.08 -27.75 -58.39
CA GLU A 379 1.01 -27.62 -59.36
C GLU A 379 1.18 -28.88 -60.20
N GLU A 380 1.04 -30.07 -59.60
CA GLU A 380 0.98 -31.36 -60.31
C GLU A 380 -0.13 -31.35 -61.35
N MET A 381 -1.36 -30.96 -60.97
CA MET A 381 -2.50 -30.84 -61.90
C MET A 381 -2.25 -29.82 -63.02
N ARG A 382 -1.62 -28.66 -62.72
CA ARG A 382 -1.24 -27.69 -63.77
C ARG A 382 -0.19 -28.26 -64.72
N GLN A 383 0.73 -29.07 -64.23
CA GLN A 383 1.76 -29.70 -65.06
C GLN A 383 1.14 -30.76 -65.98
N GLU A 384 0.30 -31.65 -65.45
CA GLU A 384 -0.44 -32.65 -66.23
C GLU A 384 -1.26 -31.97 -67.34
N MET A 385 -2.04 -30.93 -67.01
CA MET A 385 -2.83 -30.19 -67.99
C MET A 385 -1.97 -29.51 -69.07
N ARG A 386 -0.80 -28.97 -68.71
CA ARG A 386 0.15 -28.41 -69.69
C ARG A 386 0.70 -29.48 -70.62
N GLN A 387 1.00 -30.67 -70.11
CA GLN A 387 1.47 -31.80 -70.92
C GLN A 387 0.38 -32.29 -71.87
N GLU A 388 -0.85 -32.47 -71.41
CA GLU A 388 -1.99 -32.86 -72.26
C GLU A 388 -2.25 -31.82 -73.37
N MET A 389 -2.22 -30.53 -73.05
CA MET A 389 -2.39 -29.46 -74.04
C MET A 389 -1.28 -29.44 -75.08
N GLU A 390 -0.03 -29.74 -74.68
CA GLU A 390 1.10 -29.79 -75.62
C GLU A 390 1.03 -31.04 -76.51
N GLN A 391 0.65 -32.20 -75.95
CA GLN A 391 0.37 -33.41 -76.72
C GLN A 391 -0.72 -33.15 -77.76
N LEU A 392 -1.83 -32.53 -77.36
CA LEU A 392 -2.93 -32.19 -78.27
C LEU A 392 -2.50 -31.22 -79.39
N ARG A 393 -1.64 -30.24 -79.09
CA ARG A 393 -1.08 -29.33 -80.10
C ARG A 393 -0.21 -30.08 -81.11
N GLU A 394 0.59 -31.03 -80.64
CA GLU A 394 1.46 -31.84 -81.48
C GLU A 394 0.63 -32.75 -82.40
N GLU A 395 -0.40 -33.40 -81.87
CA GLU A 395 -1.37 -34.18 -82.65
C GLU A 395 -2.06 -33.33 -83.73
N MET A 396 -2.55 -32.15 -83.36
CA MET A 396 -3.16 -31.20 -84.30
C MET A 396 -2.18 -30.72 -85.39
N ARG A 397 -0.89 -30.53 -85.04
CA ARG A 397 0.14 -30.17 -86.00
C ARG A 397 0.42 -31.31 -86.98
N GLN A 398 0.49 -32.55 -86.48
CA GLN A 398 0.65 -33.75 -87.31
C GLN A 398 -0.53 -33.94 -88.25
N GLU A 399 -1.76 -33.83 -87.76
CA GLU A 399 -2.97 -33.95 -88.58
C GLU A 399 -3.03 -32.88 -89.68
N ARG A 400 -2.69 -31.62 -89.35
CA ARG A 400 -2.57 -30.56 -90.37
C ARG A 400 -1.49 -30.86 -91.40
N GLY A 401 -0.34 -31.37 -90.97
CA GLY A 401 0.74 -31.79 -91.87
C GLY A 401 0.30 -32.90 -92.82
N GLN A 402 -0.38 -33.92 -92.30
CA GLN A 402 -0.95 -35.01 -93.10
C GLN A 402 -1.96 -34.47 -94.13
N ARG A 403 -2.92 -33.65 -93.70
CA ARG A 403 -3.91 -33.04 -94.62
C ARG A 403 -3.26 -32.14 -95.69
N GLN A 404 -2.20 -31.40 -95.35
CA GLN A 404 -1.47 -30.59 -96.32
C GLN A 404 -0.77 -31.46 -97.36
N GLU A 405 -0.18 -32.59 -96.97
CA GLU A 405 0.45 -33.52 -97.92
C GLU A 405 -0.59 -34.22 -98.79
N GLU A 406 -1.71 -34.67 -98.22
CA GLU A 406 -2.85 -35.19 -98.99
C GLU A 406 -3.34 -34.17 -100.03
N MET A 407 -3.52 -32.91 -99.61
CA MET A 407 -3.88 -31.81 -100.51
C MET A 407 -2.82 -31.56 -101.58
N ARG A 408 -1.53 -31.65 -101.23
CA ARG A 408 -0.42 -31.51 -102.18
C ARG A 408 -0.48 -32.59 -103.26
N VAL A 409 -0.69 -33.85 -102.86
CA VAL A 409 -0.87 -34.97 -103.77
C VAL A 409 -2.08 -34.75 -104.68
N VAL A 410 -3.23 -34.34 -104.14
CA VAL A 410 -4.43 -33.99 -104.93
C VAL A 410 -4.13 -32.87 -105.93
N MET A 411 -3.43 -31.82 -105.52
CA MET A 411 -3.06 -30.70 -106.40
C MET A 411 -2.07 -31.10 -107.50
N GLU A 412 -1.12 -32.02 -107.23
CA GLU A 412 -0.24 -32.55 -108.26
C GLU A 412 -0.99 -33.40 -109.29
N LEU A 413 -1.93 -34.24 -108.83
CA LEU A 413 -2.81 -35.00 -109.72
C LEU A 413 -3.65 -34.06 -110.61
N LEU A 414 -4.22 -33.00 -110.03
CA LEU A 414 -4.97 -31.98 -110.78
C LEU A 414 -4.09 -31.22 -111.79
N LYS A 415 -2.85 -30.86 -111.43
CA LYS A 415 -1.90 -30.24 -112.37
C LYS A 415 -1.55 -31.17 -113.53
N GLY A 416 -1.43 -32.47 -113.27
CA GLY A 416 -1.24 -33.49 -114.31
C GLY A 416 -2.43 -33.57 -115.28
N LEU A 417 -3.64 -33.27 -114.82
CA LEU A 417 -4.85 -33.21 -115.66
C LEU A 417 -5.00 -31.86 -116.39
N ALA A 418 -4.54 -30.75 -115.80
CA ALA A 418 -4.66 -29.40 -116.35
C ALA A 418 -3.61 -29.04 -117.42
N SER A 419 -2.58 -29.86 -117.63
CA SER A 419 -1.56 -29.67 -118.69
C SER A 419 -2.02 -30.11 -120.10
N GLY A 420 -3.33 -30.23 -120.32
CA GLY A 420 -3.92 -30.31 -121.66
C GLY A 420 -3.82 -28.96 -122.40
N PRO A 421 -3.53 -28.97 -123.72
CA PRO A 421 -3.22 -27.76 -124.47
C PRO A 421 -4.50 -26.96 -124.77
N CYS A 422 -4.78 -25.95 -123.94
CA CYS A 422 -5.85 -25.00 -124.18
C CYS A 422 -5.25 -23.58 -124.12
N GLY A 423 -5.08 -22.98 -125.29
CA GLY A 423 -4.60 -21.63 -125.44
C GLY A 423 -5.66 -20.56 -125.13
N GLY A 424 -5.16 -19.35 -124.90
CA GLY A 424 -5.81 -18.11 -125.29
C GLY A 424 -6.79 -17.49 -124.29
N GLY A 425 -6.53 -16.22 -123.97
CA GLY A 425 -7.58 -15.28 -123.55
C GLY A 425 -7.33 -14.62 -122.21
N GLY A 426 -6.57 -13.51 -122.22
CA GLY A 426 -6.39 -12.67 -121.05
C GLY A 426 -7.65 -11.90 -120.63
N ARG A 427 -7.62 -11.41 -119.39
CA ARG A 427 -8.18 -10.10 -118.98
C ARG A 427 -7.67 -9.75 -117.59
N ARG A 428 -6.97 -8.60 -117.52
CA ARG A 428 -6.65 -7.87 -116.29
C ARG A 428 -7.96 -7.38 -115.67
N PHE A 429 -8.12 -7.56 -114.35
CA PHE A 429 -8.92 -6.67 -113.52
C PHE A 429 -8.20 -6.42 -112.19
N ASN A 430 -8.00 -5.13 -111.91
CA ASN A 430 -7.62 -4.56 -110.63
C ASN A 430 -8.76 -4.68 -109.62
N ALA A 431 -8.42 -4.91 -108.34
CA ALA A 431 -9.05 -4.34 -107.14
C ALA A 431 -8.26 -4.87 -105.93
N ALA A 432 -7.43 -4.08 -105.23
CA ALA A 432 -7.83 -3.14 -104.17
C ALA A 432 -8.76 -3.79 -103.14
N SER A 433 -8.24 -4.02 -101.92
CA SER A 433 -8.93 -3.77 -100.64
C SER A 433 -8.03 -4.13 -99.45
N GLN A 434 -7.70 -3.11 -98.65
CA GLN A 434 -7.44 -3.24 -97.21
C GLN A 434 -8.69 -3.82 -96.51
N PRO A 435 -8.56 -4.43 -95.32
CA PRO A 435 -8.87 -3.71 -94.06
C PRO A 435 -7.81 -3.99 -92.98
N SER A 436 -7.36 -3.03 -92.19
CA SER A 436 -8.03 -2.39 -91.05
C SER A 436 -8.24 -3.31 -89.83
N GLU A 437 -7.78 -2.80 -88.69
CA GLU A 437 -8.31 -2.99 -87.33
C GLU A 437 -7.81 -4.16 -86.46
N SER A 438 -6.94 -3.78 -85.50
CA SER A 438 -6.96 -4.12 -84.06
C SER A 438 -8.41 -4.16 -83.48
N PRO A 439 -8.73 -4.73 -82.30
CA PRO A 439 -7.98 -4.73 -81.03
C PRO A 439 -7.93 -6.14 -80.39
N GLN A 440 -7.30 -6.45 -79.25
CA GLN A 440 -7.17 -5.74 -77.98
C GLN A 440 -6.06 -6.41 -77.16
#